data_AF-A0A963IZZ6-F1
#
_entry.id   AF-A0A963IZZ6-F1
#
_cell.length_a   1.000
_cell.length_b   1.000
_cell.length_c   1.000
_cell.angle_alpha   90.00
_cell.angle_beta   90.00
_cell.angle_gamma   90.00
#
_symmetry.space_group_name_H-M   'P 1'
#
loop_
_entity.id
_entity.type
_entity.pdbx_description
1 polymer ?
#
loop_
_entity_poly.entity_id
_entity_poly.type
_entity_poly.pdbx_seq_one_letter_code
_entity_poly.pdbx_strand_id
1 'polypeptide(L)'
;GGGGPGVGPVCVVQDLVPYLPGHATAGLAGGVGAVSAAPLGNAAVLPISWMYIRMMGAEGLQAATEAAILSANYISARLKDHYPTLYASENGHVAHECILDLRQLKDTSGVMAEDVAKRLIDYGFHAPTLSFPVPNTLMVEPTESETLFEIDRFIDAMIAIRAEIRQIESGALPQDNNPLKNAPHTAESLLAADWDRPYTRESAAYPVAALRSNKYWSPVGRVDNVYGDRNLFCSCLPVGPAE
;
A
#
# COMPACT_ATOMS: atom_id res chain seq x y z
N GLY A 1 -13.47 2.16 5.25
CA GLY A 1 -13.85 0.75 5.02
C GLY A 1 -13.75 0.39 3.54
N GLY A 2 -12.54 0.21 3.01
CA GLY A 2 -12.36 -0.29 1.63
C GLY A 2 -12.60 0.70 0.49
N GLY A 3 -12.38 2.01 0.70
CA GLY A 3 -12.59 3.06 -0.32
C GLY A 3 -13.55 4.19 0.08
N GLY A 4 -14.05 4.16 1.31
CA GLY A 4 -14.92 5.18 1.90
C GLY A 4 -15.56 4.65 3.18
N PRO A 5 -16.36 5.45 3.92
CA PRO A 5 -16.56 6.89 3.73
C PRO A 5 -15.36 7.72 4.25
N GLY A 6 -15.25 8.96 3.79
CA GLY A 6 -14.31 9.96 4.31
C GLY A 6 -15.01 11.31 4.53
N VAL A 7 -14.33 12.21 5.26
CA VAL A 7 -14.74 13.61 5.47
C VAL A 7 -13.51 14.50 5.27
N GLY A 8 -13.68 15.59 4.52
CA GLY A 8 -12.60 16.55 4.23
C GLY A 8 -12.97 17.95 4.67
N PRO A 9 -12.98 18.25 5.98
CA PRO A 9 -13.25 19.60 6.47
C PRO A 9 -12.14 20.56 6.02
N VAL A 10 -12.53 21.78 5.63
CA VAL A 10 -11.59 22.85 5.28
C VAL A 10 -11.67 23.93 6.34
N CYS A 11 -10.54 24.20 6.99
CA CYS A 11 -10.38 25.38 7.84
C CYS A 11 -9.75 26.49 6.99
N VAL A 12 -10.28 27.70 7.09
CA VAL A 12 -9.80 28.86 6.32
C VAL A 12 -9.37 29.98 7.24
N VAL A 13 -8.49 30.85 6.75
CA VAL A 13 -8.16 32.11 7.43
C VAL A 13 -9.38 33.05 7.46
N GLN A 14 -9.37 34.04 8.35
CA GLN A 14 -10.53 34.90 8.63
C GLN A 14 -11.11 35.56 7.37
N ASP A 15 -10.26 36.06 6.48
CA ASP A 15 -10.69 36.77 5.26
C ASP A 15 -11.44 35.86 4.27
N LEU A 16 -11.27 34.55 4.41
CA LEU A 16 -11.89 33.55 3.55
C LEU A 16 -13.23 33.02 4.11
N VAL A 17 -13.56 33.32 5.37
CA VAL A 17 -14.81 32.87 6.02
C VAL A 17 -16.07 33.22 5.22
N PRO A 18 -16.23 34.44 4.64
CA PRO A 18 -17.41 34.77 3.84
C PRO A 18 -17.60 33.89 2.59
N TYR A 19 -16.53 33.22 2.14
CA TYR A 19 -16.51 32.36 0.95
C TYR A 19 -16.62 30.87 1.29
N LEU A 20 -16.85 30.51 2.56
CA LEU A 20 -17.12 29.13 2.91
C LEU A 20 -18.42 28.64 2.24
N PRO A 21 -18.48 27.35 1.85
CA PRO A 21 -19.71 26.74 1.34
C PRO A 21 -20.88 26.91 2.31
N GLY A 22 -22.07 27.15 1.74
CA GLY A 22 -23.33 27.25 2.48
C GLY A 22 -24.34 26.22 1.99
N HIS A 23 -25.42 26.05 2.73
CA HIS A 23 -26.51 25.15 2.37
C HIS A 23 -27.86 25.77 2.72
N ALA A 24 -28.78 25.80 1.74
CA ALA A 24 -30.08 26.46 1.88
C ALA A 24 -30.92 25.92 3.05
N THR A 25 -30.82 24.62 3.34
CA THR A 25 -31.57 23.96 4.43
C THR A 25 -30.96 24.16 5.82
N ALA A 26 -29.75 24.74 5.93
CA ALA A 26 -29.04 24.93 7.18
C ALA A 26 -28.98 26.40 7.63
N GLY A 27 -29.71 27.30 6.97
CA GLY A 27 -29.77 28.73 7.32
C GLY A 27 -28.48 29.50 7.01
N LEU A 28 -27.47 28.87 6.41
CA LEU A 28 -26.23 29.49 5.97
C LEU A 28 -26.21 29.47 4.45
N ALA A 29 -26.64 30.54 3.78
CA ALA A 29 -26.70 30.55 2.31
C ALA A 29 -25.31 30.35 1.67
N GLY A 30 -24.25 30.87 2.32
CA GLY A 30 -22.86 30.86 1.84
C GLY A 30 -22.67 31.69 0.57
N GLY A 31 -21.50 32.32 0.41
CA GLY A 31 -21.23 33.12 -0.79
C GLY A 31 -21.08 32.30 -2.08
N VAL A 32 -20.79 31.00 -1.94
CA VAL A 32 -20.40 30.10 -3.04
C VAL A 32 -21.33 28.90 -3.25
N GLY A 33 -22.40 28.80 -2.44
CA GLY A 33 -23.38 27.71 -2.51
C GLY A 33 -22.92 26.38 -1.88
N ALA A 34 -23.68 25.31 -2.13
CA ALA A 34 -23.49 24.00 -1.53
C ALA A 34 -22.53 23.11 -2.34
N VAL A 35 -21.54 22.51 -1.65
CA VAL A 35 -20.60 21.53 -2.22
C VAL A 35 -20.94 20.08 -1.84
N SER A 36 -21.96 19.89 -1.01
CA SER A 36 -22.42 18.59 -0.52
C SER A 36 -23.94 18.63 -0.36
N ALA A 37 -24.61 17.49 -0.56
CA ALA A 37 -26.07 17.40 -0.49
C ALA A 37 -26.64 17.59 0.93
N ALA A 38 -25.83 17.32 1.96
CA ALA A 38 -26.14 17.62 3.35
C ALA A 38 -25.18 18.69 3.87
N PRO A 39 -25.63 19.59 4.76
CA PRO A 39 -24.85 20.76 5.19
C PRO A 39 -23.53 20.43 5.90
N LEU A 40 -23.44 19.26 6.54
CA LEU A 40 -22.23 18.79 7.24
C LEU A 40 -21.66 17.52 6.59
N GLY A 41 -22.04 17.23 5.34
CA GLY A 41 -21.67 15.98 4.66
C GLY A 41 -22.11 14.75 5.46
N ASN A 42 -21.21 13.80 5.64
CA ASN A 42 -21.44 12.63 6.47
C ASN A 42 -21.18 12.94 7.96
N ALA A 43 -22.10 13.63 8.61
CA ALA A 43 -21.95 14.04 10.01
C ALA A 43 -21.77 12.85 10.98
N ALA A 44 -22.26 11.66 10.63
CA ALA A 44 -22.24 10.48 11.51
C ALA A 44 -20.82 9.94 11.79
N VAL A 45 -19.84 10.25 10.95
CA VAL A 45 -18.44 9.81 11.16
C VAL A 45 -17.60 10.83 11.92
N LEU A 46 -18.06 12.08 12.07
CA LEU A 46 -17.32 13.13 12.79
C LEU A 46 -16.99 12.79 14.26
N PRO A 47 -17.83 12.04 15.00
CA PRO A 47 -17.48 11.62 16.35
C PRO A 47 -16.19 10.79 16.42
N ILE A 48 -15.76 10.12 15.34
CA ILE A 48 -14.52 9.33 15.31
C ILE A 48 -13.31 10.25 15.53
N SER A 49 -13.16 11.28 14.69
CA SER A 49 -12.07 12.25 14.81
C SER A 49 -12.18 13.08 16.10
N TRP A 50 -13.40 13.43 16.52
CA TRP A 50 -13.62 14.10 17.81
C TRP A 50 -13.12 13.25 18.97
N MET A 51 -13.48 11.97 19.02
CA MET A 51 -13.04 11.03 20.05
C MET A 51 -11.52 10.88 20.05
N TYR A 52 -10.89 10.70 18.88
CA TYR A 52 -9.43 10.61 18.77
C TYR A 52 -8.75 11.84 19.37
N ILE A 53 -9.12 13.05 18.93
CA ILE A 53 -8.55 14.30 19.46
C ILE A 53 -8.76 14.42 20.98
N ARG A 54 -9.96 14.08 21.47
CA ARG A 54 -10.32 14.20 22.89
C ARG A 54 -9.61 13.20 23.78
N MET A 55 -9.40 11.97 23.31
CA MET A 55 -8.71 10.93 24.08
C MET A 55 -7.19 11.09 24.05
N MET A 56 -6.63 11.49 22.90
CA MET A 56 -5.20 11.70 22.75
C MET A 56 -4.72 12.95 23.50
N GLY A 57 -5.50 14.03 23.47
CA GLY A 57 -5.08 15.32 24.00
C GLY A 57 -3.88 15.89 23.24
N ALA A 58 -3.36 17.05 23.66
CA ALA A 58 -2.26 17.71 22.97
C ALA A 58 -0.97 16.87 22.96
N GLU A 59 -0.61 16.30 24.11
CA GLU A 59 0.61 15.50 24.27
C GLU A 59 0.55 14.21 23.44
N GLY A 60 -0.58 13.50 23.45
CA GLY A 60 -0.74 12.29 22.66
C GLY A 60 -0.70 12.55 21.15
N LEU A 61 -1.32 13.65 20.69
CA LEU A 61 -1.27 14.04 19.27
C LEU A 61 0.15 14.41 18.82
N GLN A 62 0.93 15.07 19.69
CA GLN A 62 2.34 15.33 19.43
C GLN A 62 3.14 14.02 19.34
N ALA A 63 3.00 13.15 20.34
CA ALA A 63 3.71 11.87 20.38
C ALA A 63 3.37 10.96 19.18
N ALA A 64 2.11 10.95 18.74
CA ALA A 64 1.68 10.25 17.54
C ALA A 64 2.43 10.75 16.29
N THR A 65 2.52 12.07 16.12
CA THR A 65 3.23 12.66 14.98
C THR A 65 4.73 12.34 15.02
N GLU A 66 5.36 12.44 16.19
CA GLU A 66 6.78 12.10 16.39
C GLU A 66 7.06 10.62 16.06
N ALA A 67 6.20 9.71 16.53
CA ALA A 67 6.33 8.27 16.28
C ALA A 67 6.09 7.90 14.80
N ALA A 68 5.15 8.54 14.11
CA ALA A 68 4.94 8.34 12.67
C ALA A 68 6.19 8.73 11.86
N ILE A 69 6.78 9.89 12.15
CA ILE A 69 8.01 10.37 11.50
C ILE A 69 9.18 9.43 11.83
N LEU A 70 9.33 9.01 13.10
CA LEU A 70 10.37 8.09 13.52
C LEU A 70 10.28 6.75 12.78
N SER A 71 9.08 6.19 12.68
CA SER A 71 8.83 4.89 12.05
C SER A 71 9.18 4.91 10.56
N ALA A 72 8.79 5.96 9.84
CA ALA A 72 9.14 6.12 8.43
C ALA A 72 10.64 6.29 8.20
N ASN A 73 11.31 7.07 9.06
CA ASN A 73 12.77 7.23 9.01
C ASN A 73 13.50 5.93 9.34
N TYR A 74 12.97 5.13 10.27
CA TYR A 74 13.52 3.81 10.59
C TYR A 74 13.45 2.85 9.40
N ILE A 75 12.30 2.77 8.71
CA ILE A 75 12.15 1.99 7.47
C ILE A 75 13.12 2.47 6.39
N SER A 76 13.16 3.78 6.13
CA SER A 76 14.06 4.40 5.16
C SER A 76 15.52 4.04 5.44
N ALA A 77 15.96 4.19 6.70
CA ALA A 77 17.33 3.91 7.11
C ALA A 77 17.70 2.42 6.99
N ARG A 78 16.79 1.51 7.33
CA ARG A 78 17.00 0.06 7.26
C ARG A 78 16.99 -0.48 5.84
N LEU A 79 16.27 0.16 4.92
CA LEU A 79 16.16 -0.28 3.53
C LEU A 79 17.11 0.43 2.56
N LYS A 80 17.84 1.47 2.98
CA LYS A 80 18.67 2.32 2.12
C LYS A 80 19.63 1.56 1.18
N ASP A 81 20.24 0.46 1.63
CA ASP A 81 21.24 -0.31 0.87
C ASP A 81 20.58 -1.35 -0.06
N HIS A 82 19.26 -1.49 0.01
CA HIS A 82 18.45 -2.42 -0.76
C HIS A 82 17.58 -1.68 -1.78
N TYR A 83 16.96 -0.60 -1.35
CA TYR A 83 16.09 0.30 -2.10
C TYR A 83 16.39 1.74 -1.68
N PRO A 84 17.07 2.53 -2.53
CA PRO A 84 17.40 3.91 -2.19
C PRO A 84 16.15 4.74 -1.94
N THR A 85 16.20 5.61 -0.93
CA THR A 85 15.14 6.60 -0.69
C THR A 85 15.24 7.71 -1.73
N LEU A 86 14.16 7.92 -2.49
CA LEU A 86 14.17 8.81 -3.66
C LEU A 86 14.27 10.29 -3.30
N TYR A 87 13.53 10.72 -2.27
CA TYR A 87 13.53 12.09 -1.78
C TYR A 87 13.76 12.11 -0.28
N ALA A 88 14.72 12.94 0.15
CA ALA A 88 15.03 13.17 1.54
C ALA A 88 15.46 14.64 1.73
N SER A 89 15.36 15.12 2.97
CA SER A 89 15.93 16.40 3.38
C SER A 89 17.45 16.41 3.24
N GLU A 90 18.07 17.59 3.39
CA GLU A 90 19.54 17.76 3.37
C GLU A 90 20.26 16.86 4.37
N ASN A 91 19.62 16.55 5.51
CA ASN A 91 20.16 15.67 6.55
C ASN A 91 19.81 14.18 6.34
N GLY A 92 19.21 13.81 5.20
CA GLY A 92 18.85 12.43 4.88
C GLY A 92 17.57 11.91 5.54
N HIS A 93 16.80 12.77 6.21
CA HIS A 93 15.54 12.40 6.85
C HIS A 93 14.33 12.59 5.94
N VAL A 94 13.32 11.76 6.16
CA VAL A 94 11.98 11.86 5.54
C VAL A 94 10.95 12.38 6.56
N ALA A 95 9.72 12.62 6.12
CA ALA A 95 8.61 12.95 7.00
C ALA A 95 7.96 11.67 7.57
N HIS A 96 6.63 11.54 7.48
CA HIS A 96 5.86 10.38 7.96
C HIS A 96 5.77 9.24 6.93
N GLU A 97 6.35 9.42 5.75
CA GLU A 97 6.41 8.44 4.67
C GLU A 97 7.73 8.54 3.91
N CYS A 98 8.11 7.49 3.19
CA CYS A 98 9.27 7.49 2.29
C CYS A 98 8.96 6.84 0.93
N ILE A 99 9.66 7.28 -0.12
CA ILE A 99 9.56 6.67 -1.46
C ILE A 99 10.81 5.82 -1.70
N LEU A 100 10.60 4.53 -1.88
CA LEU A 100 11.62 3.56 -2.26
C LEU A 100 11.77 3.52 -3.78
N ASP A 101 12.98 3.77 -4.27
CA ASP A 101 13.28 3.78 -5.70
C ASP A 101 13.57 2.37 -6.23
N LEU A 102 12.63 1.82 -7.00
CA LEU A 102 12.74 0.49 -7.62
C LEU A 102 13.05 0.59 -9.12
N ARG A 103 13.22 1.79 -9.68
CA ARG A 103 13.19 2.01 -11.14
C ARG A 103 14.30 1.26 -11.87
N GLN A 104 15.49 1.22 -11.28
CA GLN A 104 16.68 0.58 -11.85
C GLN A 104 16.57 -0.95 -11.93
N LEU A 105 15.67 -1.56 -11.14
CA LEU A 105 15.52 -3.02 -11.09
C LEU A 105 14.97 -3.59 -12.39
N LYS A 106 14.22 -2.77 -13.15
CA LYS A 106 13.73 -3.16 -14.48
C LYS A 106 14.89 -3.47 -15.41
N ASP A 107 15.90 -2.61 -15.43
CA ASP A 107 17.01 -2.72 -16.39
C ASP A 107 17.99 -3.84 -15.99
N THR A 108 18.14 -4.11 -14.69
CA THR A 108 19.06 -5.15 -14.18
C THR A 108 18.45 -6.55 -14.12
N SER A 109 17.14 -6.65 -13.92
CA SER A 109 16.46 -7.93 -13.63
C SER A 109 15.13 -8.14 -14.35
N GLY A 110 14.61 -7.12 -15.06
CA GLY A 110 13.26 -7.14 -15.63
C GLY A 110 12.14 -6.95 -14.59
N VAL A 111 12.48 -6.76 -13.30
CA VAL A 111 11.51 -6.62 -12.20
C VAL A 111 10.97 -5.18 -12.13
N MET A 112 9.65 -5.07 -12.01
CA MET A 112 8.94 -3.81 -11.82
C MET A 112 8.45 -3.68 -10.37
N ALA A 113 8.11 -2.46 -9.94
CA ALA A 113 7.51 -2.21 -8.63
C ALA A 113 6.20 -2.99 -8.42
N GLU A 114 5.44 -3.24 -9.50
CA GLU A 114 4.24 -4.10 -9.44
C GLU A 114 4.60 -5.54 -9.06
N ASP A 115 5.71 -6.09 -9.55
CA ASP A 115 6.13 -7.45 -9.20
C ASP A 115 6.45 -7.57 -7.70
N VAL A 116 7.14 -6.55 -7.15
CA VAL A 116 7.41 -6.46 -5.70
C VAL A 116 6.10 -6.32 -4.91
N ALA A 117 5.17 -5.48 -5.38
CA ALA A 117 3.86 -5.31 -4.76
C ALA A 117 3.06 -6.61 -4.71
N LYS A 118 3.06 -7.40 -5.79
CA LYS A 118 2.40 -8.72 -5.80
C LYS A 118 3.14 -9.72 -4.93
N ARG A 119 4.48 -9.70 -4.93
CA ARG A 119 5.29 -10.61 -4.11
C ARG A 119 5.10 -10.37 -2.62
N LEU A 120 4.91 -9.13 -2.17
CA LEU A 120 4.59 -8.80 -0.78
C LEU A 120 3.34 -9.52 -0.24
N ILE A 121 2.36 -9.83 -1.10
CA ILE A 121 1.16 -10.61 -0.72
C ILE A 121 1.59 -12.00 -0.23
N ASP A 122 2.57 -12.63 -0.89
CA ASP A 122 3.09 -13.93 -0.45
C ASP A 122 3.80 -13.85 0.90
N TYR A 123 4.35 -12.67 1.24
CA TYR A 123 4.93 -12.35 2.53
C TYR A 123 3.89 -11.92 3.59
N GLY A 124 2.60 -11.87 3.23
CA GLY A 124 1.50 -11.53 4.13
C GLY A 124 1.22 -10.03 4.26
N PHE A 125 1.72 -9.21 3.34
CA PHE A 125 1.54 -7.77 3.35
C PHE A 125 0.65 -7.30 2.20
N HIS A 126 -0.21 -6.31 2.48
CA HIS A 126 -0.73 -5.45 1.43
C HIS A 126 0.42 -4.57 0.91
N ALA A 127 0.46 -4.34 -0.40
CA ALA A 127 1.48 -3.48 -0.97
C ALA A 127 1.34 -2.02 -0.50
N PRO A 128 2.45 -1.28 -0.34
CA PRO A 128 2.42 0.17 -0.21
C PRO A 128 1.85 0.85 -1.46
N THR A 129 1.72 2.18 -1.43
CA THR A 129 1.27 2.95 -2.60
C THR A 129 2.20 2.72 -3.78
N LEU A 130 1.64 2.27 -4.90
CA LEU A 130 2.38 1.84 -6.08
C LEU A 130 2.41 2.93 -7.15
N SER A 131 3.60 3.24 -7.68
CA SER A 131 3.80 4.10 -8.86
C SER A 131 3.22 5.51 -8.76
N PHE A 132 3.03 6.01 -7.55
CA PHE A 132 2.65 7.39 -7.26
C PHE A 132 3.41 7.88 -6.03
N PRO A 133 3.91 9.14 -6.01
CA PRO A 133 3.83 10.16 -7.05
C PRO A 133 4.78 9.93 -8.24
N VAL A 134 5.69 8.96 -8.14
CA VAL A 134 6.68 8.65 -9.18
C VAL A 134 6.38 7.27 -9.78
N PRO A 135 6.34 7.11 -11.11
CA PRO A 135 6.14 5.80 -11.74
C PRO A 135 7.21 4.79 -11.32
N ASN A 136 6.79 3.53 -11.14
CA ASN A 136 7.67 2.40 -10.83
C ASN A 136 8.46 2.56 -9.51
N THR A 137 7.85 3.19 -8.50
CA THR A 137 8.34 3.25 -7.12
C THR A 137 7.28 2.70 -6.15
N LEU A 138 7.67 2.56 -4.87
CA LEU A 138 6.75 2.28 -3.77
C LEU A 138 6.84 3.38 -2.73
N MET A 139 5.71 3.93 -2.31
CA MET A 139 5.63 4.93 -1.23
C MET A 139 5.06 4.27 0.03
N VAL A 140 5.84 4.31 1.11
CA VAL A 140 5.61 3.57 2.36
C VAL A 140 5.33 4.54 3.50
N GLU A 141 4.19 4.36 4.15
CA GLU A 141 3.74 5.12 5.33
C GLU A 141 3.33 4.12 6.43
N PRO A 142 4.13 3.93 7.50
CA PRO A 142 3.82 2.97 8.55
C PRO A 142 2.81 3.46 9.60
N THR A 143 2.59 4.78 9.68
CA THR A 143 1.86 5.44 10.78
C THR A 143 2.53 5.24 12.15
N GLU A 144 1.96 5.82 13.20
CA GLU A 144 2.38 5.64 14.59
C GLU A 144 1.85 4.37 15.26
N SER A 145 0.84 3.74 14.65
CA SER A 145 0.06 2.68 15.30
C SER A 145 0.68 1.29 15.14
N GLU A 146 1.60 1.12 14.19
CA GLU A 146 2.25 -0.15 13.96
C GLU A 146 3.36 -0.41 14.97
N THR A 147 3.44 -1.65 15.45
CA THR A 147 4.50 -2.04 16.38
C THR A 147 5.84 -2.13 15.66
N LEU A 148 6.95 -1.94 16.39
CA LEU A 148 8.29 -2.17 15.84
C LEU A 148 8.44 -3.57 15.23
N PHE A 149 7.80 -4.58 15.83
CA PHE A 149 7.77 -5.93 15.31
C PHE A 149 7.15 -6.01 13.90
N GLU A 150 6.04 -5.32 13.66
CA GLU A 150 5.39 -5.32 12.35
C GLU A 150 6.22 -4.55 11.31
N ILE A 151 6.84 -3.45 11.74
CA ILE A 151 7.76 -2.67 10.91
C ILE A 151 8.98 -3.51 10.51
N ASP A 152 9.60 -4.22 11.45
CA ASP A 152 10.73 -5.10 11.16
C ASP A 152 10.31 -6.26 10.25
N ARG A 153 9.11 -6.84 10.42
CA ARG A 153 8.59 -7.87 9.49
C ARG A 153 8.46 -7.34 8.06
N PHE A 154 8.00 -6.11 7.87
CA PHE A 154 7.91 -5.49 6.54
C PHE A 154 9.31 -5.25 5.95
N ILE A 155 10.25 -4.72 6.75
CA ILE A 155 11.64 -4.51 6.35
C ILE A 155 12.28 -5.83 5.91
N ASP A 156 12.14 -6.89 6.72
CA ASP A 156 12.70 -8.21 6.43
C ASP A 156 12.10 -8.82 5.15
N ALA A 157 10.79 -8.64 4.93
CA ALA A 157 10.13 -9.05 3.69
C ALA A 157 10.72 -8.31 2.47
N MET A 158 10.88 -6.99 2.56
CA MET A 158 11.50 -6.19 1.49
C MET A 158 12.95 -6.62 1.23
N ILE A 159 13.75 -6.85 2.27
CA ILE A 159 15.14 -7.33 2.13
C ILE A 159 15.19 -8.72 1.49
N ALA A 160 14.30 -9.64 1.88
CA ALA A 160 14.21 -10.96 1.30
C ALA A 160 13.81 -10.90 -0.19
N ILE A 161 12.84 -10.05 -0.54
CA ILE A 161 12.49 -9.78 -1.94
C ILE A 161 13.68 -9.19 -2.70
N ARG A 162 14.47 -8.28 -2.12
CA ARG A 162 15.69 -7.79 -2.76
C ARG A 162 16.67 -8.92 -3.06
N ALA A 163 16.80 -9.90 -2.17
CA ALA A 163 17.64 -11.06 -2.37
C ALA A 163 17.12 -11.98 -3.49
N GLU A 164 15.81 -12.17 -3.61
CA GLU A 164 15.19 -12.85 -4.77
C GLU A 164 15.53 -12.12 -6.08
N ILE A 165 15.48 -10.78 -6.09
CA ILE A 165 15.86 -9.96 -7.24
C ILE A 165 17.34 -10.14 -7.59
N ARG A 166 18.24 -10.21 -6.59
CA ARG A 166 19.68 -10.47 -6.83
C ARG A 166 19.93 -11.82 -7.51
N GLN A 167 19.11 -12.83 -7.23
CA GLN A 167 19.20 -14.14 -7.92
C GLN A 167 18.82 -14.04 -9.39
N ILE A 168 17.91 -13.12 -9.74
CA ILE A 168 17.56 -12.84 -11.13
C ILE A 168 18.71 -12.05 -11.81
N GLU A 169 19.24 -11.03 -11.12
CA GLU A 169 20.39 -10.23 -11.61
C GLU A 169 21.63 -11.08 -11.88
N SER A 170 21.88 -12.12 -11.06
CA SER A 170 23.01 -13.04 -11.24
C SER A 170 22.76 -14.19 -12.23
N GLY A 171 21.53 -14.32 -12.74
CA GLY A 171 21.12 -15.42 -13.62
C GLY A 171 20.87 -16.76 -12.93
N ALA A 172 20.83 -16.80 -11.58
CA ALA A 172 20.45 -18.00 -10.83
C ALA A 172 18.96 -18.35 -10.97
N LEU A 173 18.11 -17.34 -11.18
CA LEU A 173 16.70 -17.51 -11.54
C LEU A 173 16.41 -16.88 -12.92
N PRO A 174 15.56 -17.50 -13.76
CA PRO A 174 15.12 -16.90 -15.02
C PRO A 174 14.39 -15.58 -14.82
N GLN A 175 14.54 -14.64 -15.75
CA GLN A 175 13.87 -13.32 -15.68
C GLN A 175 12.35 -13.41 -15.86
N ASP A 176 11.87 -14.42 -16.59
CA ASP A 176 10.47 -14.62 -16.97
C ASP A 176 9.73 -15.64 -16.08
N ASN A 177 10.44 -16.60 -15.46
CA ASN A 177 9.88 -17.60 -14.57
C ASN A 177 10.57 -17.63 -13.19
N ASN A 178 10.10 -16.76 -12.29
CA ASN A 178 10.62 -16.61 -10.91
C ASN A 178 9.49 -16.26 -9.93
N PRO A 179 9.75 -16.26 -8.60
CA PRO A 179 8.70 -15.97 -7.63
C PRO A 179 8.05 -14.59 -7.81
N LEU A 180 8.80 -13.57 -8.21
CA LEU A 180 8.27 -12.21 -8.40
C LEU A 180 7.31 -12.12 -9.58
N LYS A 181 7.64 -12.73 -10.73
CA LYS A 181 6.78 -12.71 -11.92
C LYS A 181 5.50 -13.53 -11.76
N ASN A 182 5.57 -14.59 -10.97
CA ASN A 182 4.46 -15.49 -10.76
C ASN A 182 3.62 -15.17 -9.51
N ALA A 183 4.01 -14.16 -8.72
CA ALA A 183 3.23 -13.71 -7.58
C ALA A 183 1.95 -12.97 -8.00
N PRO A 184 0.86 -13.04 -7.19
CA PRO A 184 0.76 -13.79 -5.94
C PRO A 184 0.49 -15.29 -6.17
N HIS A 185 0.89 -16.12 -5.21
CA HIS A 185 0.68 -17.57 -5.24
C HIS A 185 -0.60 -17.95 -4.50
N THR A 186 -1.59 -18.46 -5.23
CA THR A 186 -2.82 -19.02 -4.66
C THR A 186 -2.59 -20.42 -4.10
N ALA A 187 -3.48 -20.87 -3.20
CA ALA A 187 -3.44 -22.25 -2.73
C ALA A 187 -3.60 -23.25 -3.89
N GLU A 188 -4.47 -22.95 -4.86
CA GLU A 188 -4.72 -23.78 -6.03
C GLU A 188 -3.48 -23.90 -6.93
N SER A 189 -2.75 -22.81 -7.18
CA SER A 189 -1.56 -22.85 -8.03
C SER A 189 -0.42 -23.66 -7.41
N LEU A 190 -0.36 -23.73 -6.08
CA LEU A 190 0.63 -24.54 -5.35
C LEU A 190 0.25 -26.01 -5.26
N LEU A 191 -1.05 -26.33 -5.20
CA LEU A 191 -1.56 -27.70 -5.11
C LEU A 191 -1.67 -28.41 -6.46
N ALA A 192 -1.40 -27.72 -7.57
CA ALA A 192 -1.25 -28.34 -8.88
C ALA A 192 -0.26 -29.51 -8.81
N ALA A 193 -0.58 -30.63 -9.48
CA ALA A 193 0.25 -31.84 -9.45
C ALA A 193 1.65 -31.59 -10.01
N ASP A 194 1.71 -30.98 -11.19
CA ASP A 194 2.94 -30.61 -11.86
C ASP A 194 3.44 -29.24 -11.36
N TRP A 195 4.77 -29.10 -11.25
CA TRP A 195 5.42 -27.87 -10.81
C TRP A 195 6.61 -27.55 -11.69
N ASP A 196 6.33 -26.82 -12.77
CA ASP A 196 7.31 -26.39 -13.77
C ASP A 196 7.91 -25.02 -13.43
N ARG A 197 8.37 -24.86 -12.19
CA ARG A 197 8.98 -23.61 -11.73
C ARG A 197 10.35 -23.86 -11.11
N PRO A 198 11.36 -23.00 -11.38
CA PRO A 198 12.75 -23.22 -10.93
C PRO A 198 12.98 -22.87 -9.45
N TYR A 199 11.92 -22.83 -8.65
CA TYR A 199 11.92 -22.53 -7.22
C TYR A 199 10.88 -23.42 -6.52
N THR A 200 10.95 -23.56 -5.20
CA THR A 200 10.09 -24.52 -4.49
C THR A 200 8.70 -23.94 -4.21
N ARG A 201 7.71 -24.82 -4.05
CA ARG A 201 6.38 -24.43 -3.51
C ARG A 201 6.50 -23.79 -2.13
N GLU A 202 7.47 -24.22 -1.33
CA GLU A 202 7.74 -23.66 -0.01
C GLU A 202 8.23 -22.20 -0.10
N SER A 203 9.18 -21.89 -0.98
CA SER A 203 9.63 -20.50 -1.15
C SER A 203 8.54 -19.60 -1.74
N ALA A 204 7.61 -20.18 -2.51
CA ALA A 204 6.43 -19.49 -3.00
C ALA A 204 5.42 -19.19 -1.87
N ALA A 205 5.08 -20.18 -1.05
CA ALA A 205 4.03 -20.13 -0.05
C ALA A 205 4.47 -19.53 1.30
N TYR A 206 5.65 -19.90 1.77
CA TYR A 206 6.20 -19.60 3.09
C TYR A 206 7.61 -19.03 2.98
N PRO A 207 7.80 -17.87 2.32
CA PRO A 207 9.12 -17.27 2.18
C PRO A 207 9.78 -16.89 3.53
N VAL A 208 8.97 -16.77 4.59
CA VAL A 208 9.43 -16.64 5.98
C VAL A 208 8.72 -17.65 6.88
N ALA A 209 9.44 -18.20 7.85
CA ALA A 209 8.96 -19.30 8.70
C ALA A 209 7.68 -18.97 9.48
N ALA A 210 7.52 -17.70 9.90
CA ALA A 210 6.35 -17.23 10.64
C ALA A 210 5.03 -17.40 9.88
N LEU A 211 5.04 -17.44 8.54
CA LEU A 211 3.82 -17.62 7.75
C LEU A 211 3.25 -19.04 7.85
N ARG A 212 4.01 -20.01 8.40
CA ARG A 212 3.49 -21.37 8.63
C ARG A 212 2.41 -21.40 9.72
N SER A 213 2.44 -20.48 10.68
CA SER A 213 1.43 -20.40 11.74
C SER A 213 0.25 -19.51 11.36
N ASN A 214 0.47 -18.48 10.54
CA ASN A 214 -0.56 -17.56 10.10
C ASN A 214 -0.34 -17.12 8.65
N LYS A 215 -1.08 -17.72 7.71
CA LYS A 215 -1.00 -17.44 6.28
C LYS A 215 -2.30 -16.84 5.76
N TYR A 216 -2.19 -15.66 5.17
CA TYR A 216 -3.21 -15.17 4.25
C TYR A 216 -2.97 -15.74 2.85
N TRP A 217 -4.02 -16.28 2.23
CA TRP A 217 -3.97 -16.80 0.86
C TRP A 217 -4.63 -15.82 -0.10
N SER A 218 -3.89 -15.39 -1.13
CA SER A 218 -4.51 -14.63 -2.23
C SER A 218 -5.61 -15.48 -2.86
N PRO A 219 -6.84 -14.97 -2.99
CA PRO A 219 -7.94 -15.75 -3.56
C PRO A 219 -7.80 -15.95 -5.06
N VAL A 220 -7.02 -15.11 -5.73
CA VAL A 220 -6.76 -15.15 -7.18
C VAL A 220 -5.28 -14.93 -7.48
N GLY A 221 -4.85 -15.36 -8.66
CA GLY A 221 -3.53 -15.05 -9.20
C GLY A 221 -3.40 -13.58 -9.61
N ARG A 222 -2.37 -13.27 -10.38
CA ARG A 222 -2.17 -11.91 -10.89
C ARG A 222 -3.31 -11.53 -11.85
N VAL A 223 -3.93 -10.38 -11.61
CA VAL A 223 -5.00 -9.83 -12.46
C VAL A 223 -4.43 -9.35 -13.79
N ASP A 224 -5.11 -9.66 -14.89
CA ASP A 224 -4.85 -9.08 -16.20
C ASP A 224 -5.64 -7.78 -16.37
N ASN A 225 -4.97 -6.66 -16.10
CA ASN A 225 -5.58 -5.33 -16.19
C ASN A 225 -5.98 -4.98 -17.63
N VAL A 226 -5.15 -5.36 -18.62
CA VAL A 226 -5.37 -5.00 -20.03
C VAL A 226 -6.56 -5.75 -20.61
N TYR A 227 -6.72 -7.02 -20.26
CA TYR A 227 -7.89 -7.79 -20.68
C TYR A 227 -9.19 -7.18 -20.15
N GLY A 228 -9.24 -6.79 -18.87
CA GLY A 228 -10.42 -6.19 -18.24
C GLY A 228 -10.86 -4.90 -18.93
N ASP A 229 -9.92 -3.99 -19.23
CA ASP A 229 -10.21 -2.74 -19.93
C ASP A 229 -10.69 -2.97 -21.38
N ARG A 230 -10.18 -4.01 -22.04
CA ARG A 230 -10.58 -4.37 -23.41
C ARG A 230 -11.93 -5.10 -23.47
N ASN A 231 -12.33 -5.77 -22.39
CA ASN A 231 -13.53 -6.60 -22.30
C ASN A 231 -14.36 -6.18 -21.09
N LEU A 232 -14.98 -5.00 -21.18
CA LEU A 232 -15.61 -4.36 -20.03
C LEU A 232 -16.92 -5.07 -19.61
N PHE A 233 -16.89 -5.71 -18.43
CA PHE A 233 -18.06 -6.28 -17.78
C PHE A 233 -18.22 -5.71 -16.36
N CYS A 234 -19.15 -4.76 -16.19
CA CYS A 234 -19.40 -4.07 -14.91
C CYS A 234 -20.64 -4.57 -14.17
N SER A 235 -21.11 -5.77 -14.47
CA SER A 235 -22.26 -6.42 -13.80
C SER A 235 -21.98 -7.90 -13.59
N CYS A 236 -22.72 -8.55 -12.71
CA CYS A 236 -22.52 -9.97 -12.43
C CYS A 236 -22.74 -10.79 -13.71
N LEU A 237 -21.73 -11.57 -14.09
CA LEU A 237 -21.86 -12.56 -15.15
C LEU A 237 -22.73 -13.72 -14.67
N PRO A 238 -23.45 -14.40 -15.57
CA PRO A 238 -24.17 -15.62 -15.24
C PRO A 238 -23.19 -16.66 -14.68
N VAL A 239 -23.38 -17.05 -13.42
CA VAL A 239 -22.70 -18.19 -12.79
C VAL A 239 -23.46 -19.47 -13.14
N GLY A 240 -23.50 -19.80 -14.43
CA GLY A 240 -23.96 -21.10 -14.93
C GLY A 240 -22.76 -21.99 -15.26
N PRO A 241 -22.93 -23.33 -15.33
CA PRO A 241 -21.90 -24.18 -15.90
C PRO A 241 -21.60 -23.69 -17.32
N ALA A 242 -20.32 -23.54 -17.65
CA ALA A 242 -19.92 -23.39 -19.05
C ALA A 242 -20.38 -24.66 -19.79
N GLU A 243 -21.30 -24.52 -20.73
CA GLU A 243 -21.68 -25.58 -21.67
C GLU A 243 -20.49 -25.94 -22.59
#